data_AF-A0A7S2YJH1-F1
#
_entry.id   AF-A0A7S2YJH1-F1
#
_cell.length_a   1.000
_cell.length_b   1.000
_cell.length_c   1.000
_cell.angle_alpha   90.00
_cell.angle_beta   90.00
_cell.angle_gamma   90.00
#
_symmetry.space_group_name_H-M   'P 1'
#
loop_
_entity.id
_entity.type
_entity.pdbx_description
1 polymer ?
#
loop_
_entity_poly.entity_id
_entity_poly.type
_entity_poly.pdbx_seq_one_letter_code
_entity_poly.pdbx_strand_id
1 'polypeptide(L)'
;GCEPQVKSILKAELENLGGSLSNHLCEHFSYSRPELMALIRTDPDITSVDTFDKILHKHGNGGDGCEQCKPAVGSILASLVNDVITDNGLDALQDTNDRSMANMQRGGTYSVVPRVPGGELLPEQLIALGDTAKKFNLYTKITGAQRVDLFGGAKHELPDIWEELGKAGFESGHAYGKALRTVKSCVGSTWCRYGVQDSVSFAVRVENRYKGIRSPHKMKSAVSGCVRECAEAQSKDFGMIATENGYNLYFGGNGGTNPVHAELFAADIDEDTVLKFIDRYLMYYILTADKLERTAVWQKKLPGGKNGGGPIEHLKEVIMEDSLGICDELDSRMAHLVNTYHDEWAEVVKDPVRRAKFQQFANTDQTIDKQDMLEFVDMRGQQRPADWPKDGEAQTMWQAPDTDVFAKSEKSWVRVGSVADFPANVGTPILYSDTQLAVFNNAHRGEWYCTQNMCPHKQAFVLSQGLVGDAAGTPKVACPLHKKQFSLEDGVELGAEEPLSIITFPVKVEGDDVLVKLPAELEVDAILGTHGLRVTKSDCIDIAGDALKVPSRFSNVMKDGQQLAEALTGGRKAASTTVLQATSNNTTEALSDE
;
A
#
# COMPACT_ATOMS: atom_id res chain seq x y z
N GLY A 1 8.07 -10.51 -11.68
CA GLY A 1 7.21 -10.49 -12.89
C GLY A 1 6.79 -11.88 -13.33
N CYS A 2 7.75 -12.80 -13.49
CA CYS A 2 7.51 -14.18 -13.95
C CYS A 2 7.07 -15.15 -12.83
N GLU A 3 7.18 -14.80 -11.55
CA GLU A 3 6.87 -15.70 -10.43
C GLU A 3 5.52 -16.44 -10.53
N PRO A 4 4.39 -15.81 -10.93
CA PRO A 4 3.13 -16.53 -11.09
C PRO A 4 3.17 -17.59 -12.21
N GLN A 5 3.90 -17.31 -13.30
CA GLN A 5 4.08 -18.24 -14.41
C GLN A 5 4.98 -19.41 -14.00
N VAL A 6 6.05 -19.14 -13.25
CA VAL A 6 6.94 -20.18 -12.69
C VAL A 6 6.15 -21.10 -11.76
N LYS A 7 5.32 -20.56 -10.84
CA LYS A 7 4.45 -21.37 -9.97
C LYS A 7 3.46 -22.21 -10.77
N SER A 8 2.87 -21.66 -11.84
CA SER A 8 1.95 -22.42 -12.70
C SER A 8 2.63 -23.57 -13.44
N ILE A 9 3.84 -23.37 -13.96
CA ILE A 9 4.60 -24.42 -14.65
C ILE A 9 5.03 -25.49 -13.64
N LEU A 10 5.59 -25.08 -12.50
CA LEU A 10 5.96 -26.00 -11.42
C LEU A 10 4.76 -26.84 -10.97
N LYS A 11 3.57 -26.24 -10.88
CA LYS A 11 2.33 -26.96 -10.55
C LYS A 11 2.02 -28.05 -11.55
N ALA A 12 1.97 -27.70 -12.84
CA ALA A 12 1.68 -28.66 -13.89
C ALA A 12 2.71 -29.81 -13.92
N GLU A 13 4.00 -29.50 -13.74
CA GLU A 13 5.05 -30.52 -13.71
C GLU A 13 4.98 -31.41 -12.45
N LEU A 14 4.68 -30.84 -11.28
CA LEU A 14 4.49 -31.64 -10.06
C LEU A 14 3.27 -32.56 -10.18
N GLU A 15 2.17 -32.08 -10.75
CA GLU A 15 0.98 -32.89 -11.04
C GLU A 15 1.32 -34.03 -12.02
N ASN A 16 2.11 -33.76 -13.07
CA ASN A 16 2.60 -34.78 -14.01
C ASN A 16 3.49 -35.84 -13.31
N LEU A 17 4.21 -35.47 -12.25
CA LEU A 17 5.04 -36.36 -11.46
C LEU A 17 4.27 -37.08 -10.33
N GLY A 18 2.93 -36.91 -10.25
CA GLY A 18 2.09 -37.53 -9.23
C GLY A 18 2.17 -36.85 -7.85
N GLY A 19 2.83 -35.68 -7.77
CA GLY A 19 2.77 -34.79 -6.61
C GLY A 19 1.59 -33.82 -6.71
N SER A 20 1.33 -33.07 -5.65
CA SER A 20 0.41 -31.93 -5.69
C SER A 20 1.02 -30.76 -4.97
N LEU A 21 0.77 -29.54 -5.47
CA LEU A 21 1.03 -28.34 -4.70
C LEU A 21 -0.12 -28.10 -3.74
N SER A 22 0.23 -27.78 -2.50
CA SER A 22 -0.71 -27.29 -1.53
C SER A 22 -1.45 -26.05 -2.07
N ASN A 23 -2.77 -26.00 -1.89
CA ASN A 23 -3.61 -24.85 -2.17
C ASN A 23 -3.75 -23.91 -0.95
N HIS A 24 -2.96 -24.16 0.11
CA HIS A 24 -3.01 -23.37 1.34
C HIS A 24 -2.68 -21.91 1.06
N LEU A 25 -3.36 -21.02 1.78
CA LEU A 25 -3.16 -19.58 1.71
C LEU A 25 -1.75 -19.21 2.16
N CYS A 26 -1.30 -19.81 3.28
CA CYS A 26 0.04 -19.76 3.87
C CYS A 26 0.13 -20.80 5.01
N GLU A 27 1.19 -20.81 5.81
CA GLU A 27 1.32 -21.72 6.97
C GLU A 27 0.21 -21.56 8.02
N HIS A 28 -0.35 -20.36 8.16
CA HIS A 28 -1.42 -20.05 9.12
C HIS A 28 -2.79 -20.62 8.71
N PHE A 29 -3.03 -20.92 7.43
CA PHE A 29 -4.33 -21.36 6.93
C PHE A 29 -4.18 -22.45 5.87
N SER A 30 -4.67 -23.64 6.18
CA SER A 30 -4.67 -24.81 5.30
C SER A 30 -5.76 -24.78 4.22
N TYR A 31 -6.21 -23.57 3.86
CA TYR A 31 -7.29 -23.33 2.90
C TYR A 31 -6.83 -22.30 1.88
N SER A 32 -7.31 -22.42 0.64
CA SER A 32 -7.24 -21.35 -0.34
C SER A 32 -8.14 -20.18 0.05
N ARG A 33 -7.95 -19.01 -0.58
CA ARG A 33 -8.79 -17.83 -0.31
C ARG A 33 -10.29 -18.09 -0.61
N PRO A 34 -10.70 -18.79 -1.69
CA PRO A 34 -12.10 -19.14 -1.94
C PRO A 34 -12.69 -20.10 -0.90
N GLU A 35 -11.92 -21.10 -0.43
CA GLU A 35 -12.37 -22.02 0.63
C GLU A 35 -12.55 -21.28 1.95
N LEU A 36 -11.61 -20.40 2.31
CA LEU A 36 -11.72 -19.58 3.52
C LEU A 36 -12.90 -18.59 3.45
N MET A 37 -13.12 -17.97 2.28
CA MET A 37 -14.31 -17.15 2.02
C MET A 37 -15.60 -17.96 2.22
N ALA A 38 -15.67 -19.18 1.68
CA ALA A 38 -16.84 -20.04 1.86
C ALA A 38 -17.08 -20.37 3.34
N LEU A 39 -16.04 -20.77 4.08
CA LEU A 39 -16.11 -21.08 5.51
C LEU A 39 -16.68 -19.91 6.32
N ILE A 40 -16.10 -18.71 6.16
CA ILE A 40 -16.54 -17.50 6.88
C ILE A 40 -17.98 -17.13 6.48
N ARG A 41 -18.28 -17.14 5.19
CA ARG A 41 -19.60 -16.76 4.64
C ARG A 41 -20.73 -17.67 5.12
N THR A 42 -20.45 -18.97 5.24
CA THR A 42 -21.46 -19.98 5.62
C THR A 42 -21.46 -20.31 7.10
N ASP A 43 -20.67 -19.59 7.90
CA ASP A 43 -20.65 -19.82 9.34
C ASP A 43 -22.01 -19.49 9.96
N PRO A 44 -22.61 -20.40 10.74
CA PRO A 44 -23.91 -20.14 11.38
C PRO A 44 -23.84 -19.04 12.45
N ASP A 45 -22.65 -18.73 12.97
CA ASP A 45 -22.42 -17.67 13.95
C ASP A 45 -21.38 -16.67 13.43
N ILE A 46 -21.86 -15.59 12.80
CA ILE A 46 -21.01 -14.53 12.26
C ILE A 46 -20.08 -13.91 13.32
N THR A 47 -20.50 -13.88 14.59
CA THR A 47 -19.69 -13.31 15.68
C THR A 47 -18.48 -14.18 16.03
N SER A 48 -18.46 -15.42 15.56
CA SER A 48 -17.31 -16.33 15.68
C SER A 48 -16.30 -16.19 14.54
N VAL A 49 -16.59 -15.35 13.53
CA VAL A 49 -15.75 -15.13 12.34
C VAL A 49 -15.73 -13.66 11.89
N ASP A 50 -16.02 -12.74 12.80
CA ASP A 50 -16.08 -11.28 12.55
C ASP A 50 -14.72 -10.58 12.65
N THR A 51 -13.71 -11.28 13.16
CA THR A 51 -12.37 -10.74 13.48
C THR A 51 -11.29 -11.74 13.08
N PHE A 52 -10.10 -11.22 12.77
CA PHE A 52 -8.97 -12.06 12.33
C PHE A 52 -8.61 -13.12 13.36
N ASP A 53 -8.55 -12.77 14.65
CA ASP A 53 -8.17 -13.70 15.71
C ASP A 53 -9.14 -14.86 15.85
N LYS A 54 -10.45 -14.57 15.76
CA LYS A 54 -11.48 -15.62 15.81
C LYS A 54 -11.41 -16.52 14.57
N ILE A 55 -11.20 -15.94 13.38
CA ILE A 55 -11.00 -16.70 12.14
C ILE A 55 -9.74 -17.57 12.23
N LEU A 56 -8.62 -17.02 12.70
CA LEU A 56 -7.35 -17.73 12.85
C LEU A 56 -7.46 -18.86 13.88
N HIS A 57 -8.13 -18.62 15.01
CA HIS A 57 -8.37 -19.63 16.03
C HIS A 57 -9.30 -20.75 15.53
N LYS A 58 -10.36 -20.41 14.78
CA LYS A 58 -11.38 -21.37 14.34
C LYS A 58 -10.98 -22.15 13.08
N HIS A 59 -10.29 -21.51 12.14
CA HIS A 59 -9.98 -22.07 10.81
C HIS A 59 -8.49 -22.08 10.46
N GLY A 60 -7.62 -21.57 11.34
CA GLY A 60 -6.18 -21.53 11.12
C GLY A 60 -5.40 -22.56 11.94
N ASN A 61 -4.08 -22.48 11.83
CA ASN A 61 -3.13 -23.37 12.51
C ASN A 61 -2.42 -22.69 13.70
N GLY A 62 -2.91 -21.53 14.17
CA GLY A 62 -2.26 -20.69 15.18
C GLY A 62 -1.28 -19.67 14.59
N GLY A 63 -0.51 -19.00 15.46
CA GLY A 63 0.43 -17.93 15.12
C GLY A 63 -0.19 -16.53 15.17
N ASP A 64 0.48 -15.58 14.52
CA ASP A 64 0.12 -14.16 14.48
C ASP A 64 -0.37 -13.72 13.09
N GLY A 65 -0.31 -14.63 12.10
CA GLY A 65 -0.60 -14.36 10.70
C GLY A 65 0.57 -13.74 9.95
N CYS A 66 0.40 -13.47 8.65
CA CYS A 66 1.45 -12.89 7.81
C CYS A 66 0.91 -11.94 6.74
N GLU A 67 1.83 -11.37 5.96
CA GLU A 67 1.57 -10.46 4.85
C GLU A 67 0.75 -11.08 3.70
N GLN A 68 0.49 -12.39 3.74
CA GLN A 68 -0.37 -13.08 2.79
C GLN A 68 -1.79 -13.27 3.33
N CYS A 69 -1.94 -13.80 4.55
CA CYS A 69 -3.27 -14.10 5.08
C CYS A 69 -3.98 -12.89 5.68
N LYS A 70 -3.26 -11.95 6.29
CA LYS A 70 -3.87 -10.75 6.88
C LYS A 70 -4.62 -9.92 5.82
N PRO A 71 -4.01 -9.52 4.68
CA PRO A 71 -4.75 -8.80 3.64
C PRO A 71 -5.84 -9.63 2.97
N ALA A 72 -5.65 -10.95 2.87
CA ALA A 72 -6.67 -11.83 2.30
C ALA A 72 -7.92 -11.90 3.18
N VAL A 73 -7.75 -12.04 4.51
CA VAL A 73 -8.85 -12.03 5.47
C VAL A 73 -9.47 -10.65 5.57
N GLY A 74 -8.67 -9.57 5.61
CA GLY A 74 -9.18 -8.20 5.55
C GLY A 74 -10.05 -7.94 4.32
N SER A 75 -9.64 -8.45 3.15
CA SER A 75 -10.43 -8.38 1.92
C SER A 75 -11.73 -9.20 2.00
N ILE A 76 -11.71 -10.38 2.62
CA ILE A 76 -12.91 -11.20 2.84
C ILE A 76 -13.90 -10.45 3.73
N LEU A 77 -13.46 -9.95 4.89
CA LEU A 77 -14.29 -9.21 5.83
C LEU A 77 -14.90 -7.95 5.20
N ALA A 78 -14.10 -7.18 4.46
CA ALA A 78 -14.59 -6.00 3.74
C ALA A 78 -15.65 -6.36 2.68
N SER A 79 -15.56 -7.54 2.07
CA SER A 79 -16.53 -8.00 1.06
C SER A 79 -17.83 -8.56 1.67
N LEU A 80 -17.82 -8.93 2.96
CA LEU A 80 -18.96 -9.53 3.65
C LEU A 80 -19.69 -8.53 4.55
N VAL A 81 -18.96 -7.66 5.24
CA VAL A 81 -19.48 -6.73 6.26
C VAL A 81 -19.45 -5.28 5.77
N ASN A 82 -18.38 -4.88 5.06
CA ASN A 82 -18.14 -3.53 4.53
C ASN A 82 -17.99 -2.43 5.59
N ASP A 83 -17.38 -2.77 6.73
CA ASP A 83 -17.00 -1.80 7.75
C ASP A 83 -15.80 -0.94 7.33
N VAL A 84 -15.59 0.18 8.03
CA VAL A 84 -14.42 1.05 7.86
C VAL A 84 -13.14 0.25 8.10
N ILE A 85 -12.31 0.13 7.06
CA ILE A 85 -11.14 -0.77 7.05
C ILE A 85 -10.05 -0.43 8.07
N THR A 86 -10.14 0.73 8.73
CA THR A 86 -9.18 1.20 9.73
C THR A 86 -9.65 1.01 11.18
N ASP A 87 -10.88 0.56 11.40
CA ASP A 87 -11.49 0.52 12.73
C ASP A 87 -11.48 -0.89 13.31
N ASN A 88 -11.68 -1.01 14.63
CA ASN A 88 -11.83 -2.30 15.34
C ASN A 88 -10.71 -3.33 15.05
N GLY A 89 -9.46 -2.88 14.85
CA GLY A 89 -8.31 -3.74 14.56
C GLY A 89 -8.19 -4.21 13.11
N LEU A 90 -9.08 -3.76 12.21
CA LEU A 90 -9.00 -4.08 10.78
C LEU A 90 -7.79 -3.43 10.09
N ASP A 91 -7.23 -2.35 10.65
CA ASP A 91 -6.05 -1.68 10.12
C ASP A 91 -4.80 -2.57 10.16
N ALA A 92 -4.69 -3.43 11.16
CA ALA A 92 -3.62 -4.44 11.27
C ALA A 92 -3.69 -5.51 10.17
N LEU A 93 -4.82 -5.63 9.48
CA LEU A 93 -5.02 -6.60 8.39
C LEU A 93 -4.68 -6.02 7.02
N GLN A 94 -4.75 -4.70 6.88
CA GLN A 94 -4.64 -4.05 5.59
C GLN A 94 -3.20 -4.06 5.06
N ASP A 95 -3.04 -4.25 3.75
CA ASP A 95 -1.79 -3.88 3.10
C ASP A 95 -1.51 -2.39 3.32
N THR A 96 -0.23 -2.00 3.29
CA THR A 96 0.22 -0.62 3.55
C THR A 96 -0.58 0.45 2.81
N ASN A 97 -0.94 0.19 1.55
CA ASN A 97 -1.67 1.15 0.72
C ASN A 97 -3.13 1.31 1.20
N ASP A 98 -3.79 0.21 1.57
CA ASP A 98 -5.13 0.22 2.13
C ASP A 98 -5.13 0.86 3.52
N ARG A 99 -4.16 0.52 4.38
CA ARG A 99 -4.00 1.11 5.73
C ARG A 99 -3.79 2.62 5.69
N SER A 100 -3.02 3.11 4.71
CA SER A 100 -2.72 4.54 4.56
C SER A 100 -3.73 5.28 3.68
N MET A 101 -4.70 4.56 3.10
CA MET A 101 -5.67 5.07 2.13
C MET A 101 -5.04 5.90 1.00
N ALA A 102 -3.82 5.51 0.59
CA ALA A 102 -3.02 6.17 -0.42
C ALA A 102 -1.92 5.21 -0.92
N ASN A 103 -1.50 5.33 -2.19
CA ASN A 103 -0.40 4.51 -2.68
C ASN A 103 0.92 5.07 -2.17
N MET A 104 1.67 4.25 -1.44
CA MET A 104 3.06 4.54 -1.12
C MET A 104 3.90 4.59 -2.41
N GLN A 105 4.65 5.66 -2.56
CA GLN A 105 5.56 5.94 -3.65
C GLN A 105 7.00 5.72 -3.20
N ARG A 106 7.94 5.96 -4.11
CA ARG A 106 9.37 6.04 -3.79
C ARG A 106 9.59 7.02 -2.64
N GLY A 107 10.41 6.62 -1.68
CA GLY A 107 10.76 7.43 -0.50
C GLY A 107 9.73 7.40 0.64
N GLY A 108 8.67 6.60 0.54
CA GLY A 108 7.61 6.58 1.56
C GLY A 108 6.64 7.77 1.48
N THR A 109 6.70 8.56 0.41
CA THR A 109 5.69 9.58 0.08
C THR A 109 4.43 8.93 -0.51
N TYR A 110 3.36 9.69 -0.70
CA TYR A 110 2.05 9.16 -1.08
C TYR A 110 1.44 9.85 -2.30
N SER A 111 0.63 9.09 -3.04
CA SER A 111 -0.22 9.62 -4.12
C SER A 111 -1.61 9.97 -3.61
N VAL A 112 -2.13 11.12 -4.00
CA VAL A 112 -3.53 11.53 -3.82
C VAL A 112 -4.21 11.51 -5.18
N VAL A 113 -5.28 10.73 -5.30
CA VAL A 113 -5.97 10.51 -6.58
C VAL A 113 -7.47 10.67 -6.37
N PRO A 114 -8.00 11.88 -6.61
CA PRO A 114 -9.43 12.14 -6.53
C PRO A 114 -10.24 11.34 -7.54
N ARG A 115 -11.47 11.01 -7.17
CA ARG A 115 -12.43 10.39 -8.10
C ARG A 115 -12.93 11.44 -9.11
N VAL A 116 -13.03 11.03 -10.37
CA VAL A 116 -13.54 11.85 -11.47
C VAL A 116 -14.51 11.00 -12.30
N PRO A 117 -15.77 10.82 -11.84
CA PRO A 117 -16.72 9.94 -12.51
C PRO A 117 -16.93 10.33 -13.97
N GLY A 118 -16.80 9.37 -14.89
CA GLY A 118 -16.93 9.61 -16.34
C GLY A 118 -15.85 10.54 -16.95
N GLY A 119 -14.85 10.94 -16.16
CA GLY A 119 -13.83 11.90 -16.58
C GLY A 119 -14.31 13.36 -16.65
N GLU A 120 -15.47 13.70 -16.05
CA GLU A 120 -16.01 15.05 -16.04
C GLU A 120 -15.58 15.86 -14.81
N LEU A 121 -15.16 17.11 -15.03
CA LEU A 121 -14.74 18.05 -13.99
C LEU A 121 -15.37 19.42 -14.25
N LEU A 122 -15.78 20.08 -13.16
CA LEU A 122 -16.14 21.49 -13.18
C LEU A 122 -14.87 22.37 -13.27
N PRO A 123 -14.95 23.59 -13.83
CA PRO A 123 -13.84 24.55 -13.81
C PRO A 123 -13.29 24.80 -12.40
N GLU A 124 -14.15 24.91 -11.40
CA GLU A 124 -13.78 25.14 -10.00
C GLU A 124 -13.01 23.96 -9.41
N GLN A 125 -13.37 22.73 -9.81
CA GLN A 125 -12.67 21.52 -9.40
C GLN A 125 -11.26 21.45 -10.01
N LEU A 126 -11.10 21.89 -11.27
CA LEU A 126 -9.78 22.01 -11.90
C LEU A 126 -8.89 23.03 -11.18
N ILE A 127 -9.45 24.16 -10.75
CA ILE A 127 -8.75 25.17 -9.96
C ILE A 127 -8.34 24.58 -8.60
N ALA A 128 -9.26 23.92 -7.90
CA ALA A 128 -8.99 23.31 -6.60
C ALA A 128 -7.87 22.26 -6.65
N LEU A 129 -7.82 21.43 -7.71
CA LEU A 129 -6.70 20.49 -7.93
C LEU A 129 -5.37 21.23 -8.05
N GLY A 130 -5.33 22.34 -8.81
CA GLY A 130 -4.13 23.16 -9.01
C GLY A 130 -3.67 23.85 -7.73
N ASP A 131 -4.59 24.46 -6.98
CA ASP A 131 -4.31 25.17 -5.74
C ASP A 131 -3.80 24.20 -4.65
N THR A 132 -4.45 23.04 -4.51
CA THR A 132 -4.02 21.97 -3.59
C THR A 132 -2.63 21.49 -3.97
N ALA A 133 -2.39 21.18 -5.24
CA ALA A 133 -1.09 20.71 -5.71
C ALA A 133 0.02 21.74 -5.43
N LYS A 134 -0.25 23.03 -5.64
CA LYS A 134 0.69 24.11 -5.35
C LYS A 134 0.98 24.23 -3.85
N LYS A 135 -0.06 24.18 -3.01
CA LYS A 135 0.06 24.34 -1.55
C LYS A 135 0.95 23.25 -0.93
N PHE A 136 0.75 22.00 -1.33
CA PHE A 136 1.46 20.85 -0.78
C PHE A 136 2.66 20.41 -1.63
N ASN A 137 3.06 21.21 -2.63
CA ASN A 137 4.16 20.91 -3.56
C ASN A 137 4.07 19.50 -4.18
N LEU A 138 2.91 19.19 -4.76
CA LEU A 138 2.59 17.88 -5.34
C LEU A 138 2.86 17.86 -6.84
N TYR A 139 3.49 16.78 -7.32
CA TYR A 139 3.64 16.51 -8.75
C TYR A 139 2.27 16.13 -9.34
N THR A 140 1.93 16.67 -10.51
CA THR A 140 0.63 16.49 -11.16
C THR A 140 0.76 15.71 -12.48
N LYS A 141 -0.18 14.78 -12.73
CA LYS A 141 -0.23 14.02 -13.98
C LYS A 141 -1.64 13.64 -14.41
N ILE A 142 -2.03 14.01 -15.62
CA ILE A 142 -3.22 13.44 -16.29
C ILE A 142 -2.94 11.97 -16.65
N THR A 143 -3.87 11.09 -16.31
CA THR A 143 -3.77 9.64 -16.53
C THR A 143 -4.64 9.16 -17.69
N GLY A 144 -4.36 7.96 -18.20
CA GLY A 144 -5.23 7.28 -19.18
C GLY A 144 -6.61 6.88 -18.65
N ALA A 145 -6.87 7.10 -17.36
CA ALA A 145 -8.13 6.87 -16.67
C ALA A 145 -8.98 8.16 -16.56
N GLN A 146 -8.68 9.19 -17.36
CA GLN A 146 -9.43 10.46 -17.41
C GLN A 146 -9.50 11.19 -16.05
N ARG A 147 -8.38 11.20 -15.32
CA ARG A 147 -8.25 11.89 -14.03
C ARG A 147 -6.84 12.45 -13.82
N VAL A 148 -6.71 13.28 -12.79
CA VAL A 148 -5.44 13.88 -12.36
C VAL A 148 -4.92 13.15 -11.12
N ASP A 149 -3.71 12.61 -11.21
CA ASP A 149 -2.98 12.07 -10.06
C ASP A 149 -2.07 13.17 -9.47
N LEU A 150 -2.03 13.26 -8.14
CA LEU A 150 -1.15 14.13 -7.36
C LEU A 150 -0.15 13.23 -6.60
N PHE A 151 1.15 13.55 -6.61
CA PHE A 151 2.18 12.71 -5.97
C PHE A 151 3.09 13.52 -5.05
N GLY A 152 3.67 12.86 -4.05
CA GLY A 152 4.66 13.46 -3.14
C GLY A 152 4.04 14.04 -1.86
N GLY A 153 2.87 13.57 -1.44
CA GLY A 153 2.32 13.94 -0.13
C GLY A 153 3.04 13.20 1.00
N ALA A 154 3.33 13.86 2.12
CA ALA A 154 3.71 13.17 3.34
C ALA A 154 2.47 12.53 3.99
N LYS A 155 2.66 11.44 4.75
CA LYS A 155 1.52 10.72 5.37
C LYS A 155 0.67 11.63 6.26
N HIS A 156 1.32 12.46 7.07
CA HIS A 156 0.66 13.37 8.00
C HIS A 156 -0.08 14.53 7.32
N GLU A 157 0.27 14.86 6.07
CA GLU A 157 -0.41 15.89 5.27
C GLU A 157 -1.69 15.36 4.60
N LEU A 158 -1.87 14.03 4.50
CA LEU A 158 -2.97 13.46 3.72
C LEU A 158 -4.36 13.91 4.21
N PRO A 159 -4.67 13.96 5.53
CA PRO A 159 -5.96 14.48 5.98
C PRO A 159 -6.20 15.94 5.57
N ASP A 160 -5.18 16.80 5.58
CA ASP A 160 -5.30 18.20 5.16
C ASP A 160 -5.54 18.32 3.65
N ILE A 161 -4.82 17.53 2.86
CA ILE A 161 -4.99 17.49 1.40
C ILE A 161 -6.42 17.06 1.05
N TRP A 162 -6.94 16.01 1.70
CA TRP A 162 -8.29 15.51 1.45
C TRP A 162 -9.38 16.43 1.99
N GLU A 163 -9.11 17.17 3.07
CA GLU A 163 -10.04 18.20 3.54
C GLU A 163 -10.21 19.32 2.50
N GLU A 164 -9.15 19.75 1.82
CA GLU A 164 -9.23 20.75 0.74
C GLU A 164 -9.96 20.23 -0.49
N LEU A 165 -9.61 19.02 -0.94
CA LEU A 165 -10.25 18.40 -2.09
C LEU A 165 -11.73 18.09 -1.82
N GLY A 166 -12.05 17.66 -0.61
CA GLY A 166 -13.43 17.41 -0.16
C GLY A 166 -14.29 18.68 -0.19
N LYS A 167 -13.74 19.86 0.15
CA LYS A 167 -14.43 21.15 0.01
C LYS A 167 -14.81 21.47 -1.43
N ALA A 168 -14.06 20.96 -2.41
CA ALA A 168 -14.36 21.06 -3.84
C ALA A 168 -15.25 19.90 -4.37
N GLY A 169 -15.76 19.03 -3.48
CA GLY A 169 -16.65 17.93 -3.83
C GLY A 169 -15.95 16.68 -4.36
N PHE A 170 -14.64 16.53 -4.14
CA PHE A 170 -13.92 15.30 -4.48
C PHE A 170 -14.10 14.23 -3.41
N GLU A 171 -14.21 12.99 -3.87
CA GLU A 171 -14.13 11.77 -3.05
C GLU A 171 -12.83 11.00 -3.36
N SER A 172 -12.50 10.02 -2.52
CA SER A 172 -11.43 9.07 -2.80
C SER A 172 -11.62 8.34 -4.15
N GLY A 173 -10.62 8.41 -5.03
CA GLY A 173 -10.57 7.58 -6.23
C GLY A 173 -10.20 6.12 -5.95
N HIS A 174 -9.96 5.75 -4.68
CA HIS A 174 -9.55 4.41 -4.25
C HIS A 174 -8.40 3.83 -5.10
N ALA A 175 -7.48 4.71 -5.53
CA ALA A 175 -6.37 4.33 -6.39
C ALA A 175 -5.34 3.44 -5.67
N TYR A 176 -5.42 3.34 -4.35
CA TYR A 176 -4.64 2.45 -3.50
C TYR A 176 -5.25 1.05 -3.43
N GLY A 177 -6.56 0.99 -3.23
CA GLY A 177 -7.26 -0.24 -2.92
C GLY A 177 -7.31 -1.28 -4.05
N LYS A 178 -7.60 -2.52 -3.64
CA LYS A 178 -8.17 -3.55 -4.51
C LYS A 178 -9.68 -3.31 -4.64
N ALA A 179 -10.03 -2.28 -5.41
CA ALA A 179 -11.39 -1.82 -5.62
C ALA A 179 -11.59 -1.33 -7.08
N LEU A 180 -12.79 -0.85 -7.41
CA LEU A 180 -13.04 -0.16 -8.67
C LEU A 180 -12.18 1.11 -8.77
N ARG A 181 -11.32 1.16 -9.78
CA ARG A 181 -10.39 2.28 -10.01
C ARG A 181 -11.02 3.42 -10.80
N THR A 182 -11.72 3.13 -11.89
CA THR A 182 -12.28 4.13 -12.81
C THR A 182 -13.29 3.46 -13.74
N VAL A 183 -14.28 4.22 -14.18
CA VAL A 183 -15.09 3.91 -15.35
C VAL A 183 -14.78 4.94 -16.42
N LYS A 184 -13.99 4.54 -17.43
CA LYS A 184 -13.63 5.43 -18.55
C LYS A 184 -14.84 5.61 -19.48
N SER A 185 -15.10 6.82 -19.96
CA SER A 185 -16.14 7.06 -20.96
C SER A 185 -15.65 7.89 -22.13
N CYS A 186 -16.26 7.72 -23.30
CA CYS A 186 -16.21 8.76 -24.32
C CYS A 186 -17.34 9.77 -24.10
N VAL A 187 -17.30 10.88 -24.84
CA VAL A 187 -18.31 11.96 -24.73
C VAL A 187 -19.71 11.58 -25.24
N GLY A 188 -19.91 10.34 -25.69
CA GLY A 188 -21.24 9.79 -26.04
C GLY A 188 -22.02 10.58 -27.07
N SER A 189 -23.34 10.35 -27.11
CA SER A 189 -24.30 11.15 -27.90
C SER A 189 -24.44 12.59 -27.40
N THR A 190 -23.95 12.90 -26.20
CA THR A 190 -23.93 14.26 -25.63
C THR A 190 -23.14 15.24 -26.49
N TRP A 191 -22.04 14.79 -27.11
CA TRP A 191 -21.19 15.65 -27.96
C TRP A 191 -20.75 15.01 -29.27
N CYS A 192 -20.50 13.70 -29.30
CA CYS A 192 -19.95 13.05 -30.47
C CYS A 192 -21.04 12.83 -31.52
N ARG A 193 -20.81 13.29 -32.75
CA ARG A 193 -21.71 13.03 -33.90
C ARG A 193 -21.91 11.55 -34.26
N TYR A 194 -21.12 10.66 -33.67
CA TYR A 194 -21.21 9.20 -33.83
C TYR A 194 -21.70 8.49 -32.57
N GLY A 195 -21.99 9.23 -31.50
CA GLY A 195 -22.54 8.67 -30.28
C GLY A 195 -23.94 8.14 -30.54
N VAL A 196 -24.16 6.88 -30.20
CA VAL A 196 -25.44 6.19 -30.33
C VAL A 196 -26.24 6.30 -29.03
N GLN A 197 -25.56 6.22 -27.88
CA GLN A 197 -26.15 6.38 -26.56
C GLN A 197 -25.33 7.35 -25.70
N ASP A 198 -25.92 7.80 -24.59
CA ASP A 198 -25.24 8.61 -23.58
C ASP A 198 -24.33 7.72 -22.72
N SER A 199 -23.06 7.61 -23.12
CA SER A 199 -22.07 6.85 -22.36
C SER A 199 -21.60 7.55 -21.10
N VAL A 200 -21.72 8.86 -20.99
CA VAL A 200 -21.15 9.62 -19.86
C VAL A 200 -22.05 9.44 -18.64
N SER A 201 -23.36 9.70 -18.78
CA SER A 201 -24.31 9.49 -17.69
C SER A 201 -24.30 8.05 -17.20
N PHE A 202 -24.21 7.08 -18.12
CA PHE A 202 -24.14 5.68 -17.74
C PHE A 202 -22.80 5.31 -17.06
N ALA A 203 -21.67 5.85 -17.52
CA ALA A 203 -20.39 5.66 -16.82
C ALA A 203 -20.38 6.24 -15.41
N VAL A 204 -20.97 7.43 -15.22
CA VAL A 204 -21.13 8.05 -13.89
C VAL A 204 -22.00 7.16 -12.98
N ARG A 205 -23.09 6.61 -13.52
CA ARG A 205 -23.96 5.67 -12.79
C ARG A 205 -23.22 4.41 -12.36
N VAL A 206 -22.46 3.80 -13.27
CA VAL A 206 -21.65 2.60 -13.01
C VAL A 206 -20.55 2.90 -11.99
N GLU A 207 -19.86 4.03 -12.12
CA GLU A 207 -18.79 4.40 -11.20
C GLU A 207 -19.31 4.65 -9.78
N ASN A 208 -20.42 5.38 -9.65
CA ASN A 208 -21.04 5.64 -8.36
C ASN A 208 -21.68 4.41 -7.73
N ARG A 209 -22.12 3.44 -8.54
CA ARG A 209 -22.64 2.17 -8.01
C ARG A 209 -21.53 1.33 -7.38
N TYR A 210 -20.38 1.19 -8.07
CA TYR A 210 -19.36 0.22 -7.67
C TYR A 210 -18.13 0.84 -6.99
N LYS A 211 -18.14 2.15 -6.69
CA LYS A 211 -17.08 2.80 -5.91
C LYS A 211 -16.98 2.20 -4.50
N GLY A 212 -15.76 2.13 -3.97
CA GLY A 212 -15.48 1.60 -2.63
C GLY A 212 -15.51 0.07 -2.50
N ILE A 213 -16.22 -0.65 -3.38
CA ILE A 213 -16.31 -2.12 -3.32
C ILE A 213 -14.93 -2.76 -3.36
N ARG A 214 -14.56 -3.44 -2.27
CA ARG A 214 -13.34 -4.22 -2.16
C ARG A 214 -13.51 -5.55 -2.89
N SER A 215 -12.43 -5.99 -3.53
CA SER A 215 -12.41 -7.19 -4.34
C SER A 215 -11.04 -7.88 -4.28
N PRO A 216 -10.90 -9.13 -4.73
CA PRO A 216 -9.64 -9.87 -4.70
C PRO A 216 -8.49 -9.13 -5.38
N HIS A 217 -8.80 -8.36 -6.42
CA HIS A 217 -7.88 -7.43 -7.07
C HIS A 217 -8.62 -6.23 -7.66
N LYS A 218 -7.89 -5.11 -7.88
CA LYS A 218 -8.40 -3.90 -8.54
C LYS A 218 -9.14 -4.19 -9.85
N MET A 219 -10.21 -3.44 -10.09
CA MET A 219 -11.08 -3.56 -11.26
C MET A 219 -11.10 -2.23 -12.02
N LYS A 220 -11.30 -2.31 -13.34
CA LYS A 220 -11.50 -1.17 -14.23
C LYS A 220 -12.72 -1.45 -15.10
N SER A 221 -13.43 -0.39 -15.46
CA SER A 221 -14.52 -0.48 -16.41
C SER A 221 -14.46 0.65 -17.44
N ALA A 222 -15.30 0.55 -18.46
CA ALA A 222 -15.53 1.64 -19.39
C ALA A 222 -16.88 1.52 -20.11
N VAL A 223 -17.42 2.67 -20.53
CA VAL A 223 -18.64 2.79 -21.31
C VAL A 223 -18.31 3.54 -22.61
N SER A 224 -18.45 2.86 -23.74
CA SER A 224 -18.31 3.46 -25.07
C SER A 224 -19.68 3.78 -25.64
N GLY A 225 -19.89 5.03 -26.04
CA GLY A 225 -21.14 5.48 -26.66
C GLY A 225 -21.37 5.00 -28.09
N CYS A 226 -20.44 4.26 -28.70
CA CYS A 226 -20.62 3.53 -29.95
C CYS A 226 -19.48 2.52 -30.20
N VAL A 227 -19.59 1.74 -31.28
CA VAL A 227 -18.62 0.72 -31.72
C VAL A 227 -17.21 1.24 -32.06
N ARG A 228 -17.02 2.56 -32.12
CA ARG A 228 -15.68 3.17 -32.29
C ARG A 228 -14.81 3.05 -31.03
N GLU A 229 -15.45 2.74 -29.90
CA GLU A 229 -14.74 2.17 -28.75
C GLU A 229 -13.70 3.10 -28.11
N CYS A 230 -13.89 4.42 -28.17
CA CYS A 230 -12.92 5.38 -27.64
C CYS A 230 -12.63 5.23 -26.13
N ALA A 231 -13.49 4.50 -25.39
CA ALA A 231 -13.33 4.24 -23.97
C ALA A 231 -12.53 2.95 -23.66
N GLU A 232 -12.21 2.12 -24.66
CA GLU A 232 -11.44 0.87 -24.48
C GLU A 232 -12.11 -0.16 -23.54
N ALA A 233 -13.45 -0.21 -23.53
CA ALA A 233 -14.32 -1.19 -22.84
C ALA A 233 -13.88 -2.65 -23.00
N GLN A 234 -13.45 -3.09 -24.18
CA GLN A 234 -13.03 -4.48 -24.39
C GLN A 234 -11.68 -4.81 -23.72
N SER A 235 -10.95 -3.83 -23.20
CA SER A 235 -9.70 -4.02 -22.44
C SER A 235 -9.90 -3.99 -20.91
N LYS A 236 -11.15 -3.84 -20.45
CA LYS A 236 -11.49 -3.64 -19.03
C LYS A 236 -12.04 -4.91 -18.41
N ASP A 237 -12.00 -5.00 -17.08
CA ASP A 237 -12.48 -6.15 -16.32
C ASP A 237 -13.97 -6.43 -16.62
N PHE A 238 -14.75 -5.36 -16.83
CA PHE A 238 -16.08 -5.38 -17.46
C PHE A 238 -16.29 -4.09 -18.26
N GLY A 239 -16.99 -4.14 -19.39
CA GLY A 239 -17.16 -2.97 -20.26
C GLY A 239 -18.44 -3.00 -21.09
N MET A 240 -18.90 -1.82 -21.48
CA MET A 240 -20.15 -1.64 -22.20
C MET A 240 -19.92 -0.87 -23.50
N ILE A 241 -20.51 -1.35 -24.58
CA ILE A 241 -20.48 -0.69 -25.89
C ILE A 241 -21.91 -0.48 -26.36
N ALA A 242 -22.28 0.79 -26.56
CA ALA A 242 -23.61 1.18 -26.98
C ALA A 242 -23.97 0.63 -28.37
N THR A 243 -25.23 0.24 -28.50
CA THR A 243 -25.93 -0.13 -29.73
C THR A 243 -27.22 0.69 -29.85
N GLU A 244 -27.92 0.57 -30.99
CA GLU A 244 -29.21 1.24 -31.18
C GLU A 244 -30.29 0.76 -30.19
N ASN A 245 -30.15 -0.48 -29.69
CA ASN A 245 -31.13 -1.14 -28.84
C ASN A 245 -30.73 -1.21 -27.35
N GLY A 246 -29.58 -0.63 -26.98
CA GLY A 246 -29.06 -0.67 -25.61
C GLY A 246 -27.54 -0.76 -25.58
N TYR A 247 -27.01 -1.76 -24.89
CA TYR A 247 -25.57 -1.99 -24.74
C TYR A 247 -25.20 -3.46 -24.92
N ASN A 248 -24.05 -3.69 -25.54
CA ASN A 248 -23.32 -4.94 -25.47
C ASN A 248 -22.44 -4.93 -24.22
N LEU A 249 -22.57 -5.95 -23.38
CA LEU A 249 -21.82 -6.14 -22.14
C LEU A 249 -20.72 -7.18 -22.34
N TYR A 250 -19.50 -6.84 -21.90
CA TYR A 250 -18.31 -7.66 -22.03
C TYR A 250 -17.67 -7.91 -20.66
N PHE A 251 -17.10 -9.12 -20.46
CA PHE A 251 -16.44 -9.53 -19.22
C PHE A 251 -15.05 -10.14 -19.43
N GLY A 252 -14.19 -10.00 -18.43
CA GLY A 252 -12.90 -10.72 -18.38
C GLY A 252 -11.76 -10.07 -19.15
N GLY A 253 -11.86 -8.79 -19.49
CA GLY A 253 -10.76 -8.05 -20.11
C GLY A 253 -9.70 -7.63 -19.10
N ASN A 254 -8.51 -7.34 -19.59
CA ASN A 254 -7.40 -6.90 -18.75
C ASN A 254 -6.39 -6.07 -19.54
N GLY A 255 -6.17 -4.82 -19.12
CA GLY A 255 -4.98 -4.05 -19.48
C GLY A 255 -3.83 -4.33 -18.52
N GLY A 256 -2.62 -4.59 -19.03
CA GLY A 256 -1.42 -4.82 -18.21
C GLY A 256 -0.36 -5.65 -18.94
N THR A 257 0.48 -6.36 -18.19
CA THR A 257 1.60 -7.17 -18.71
C THR A 257 1.14 -8.25 -19.70
N ASN A 258 0.00 -8.89 -19.41
CA ASN A 258 -0.63 -9.89 -20.28
C ASN A 258 -2.02 -9.38 -20.66
N PRO A 259 -2.14 -8.59 -21.76
CA PRO A 259 -3.42 -8.03 -22.16
C PRO A 259 -4.39 -9.14 -22.59
N VAL A 260 -5.66 -8.99 -22.23
CA VAL A 260 -6.75 -9.91 -22.58
C VAL A 260 -7.94 -9.07 -23.04
N HIS A 261 -8.52 -9.43 -24.18
CA HIS A 261 -9.79 -8.87 -24.61
C HIS A 261 -10.94 -9.51 -23.84
N ALA A 262 -11.87 -8.68 -23.39
CA ALA A 262 -13.11 -9.12 -22.76
C ALA A 262 -13.98 -9.88 -23.78
N GLU A 263 -14.72 -10.86 -23.29
CA GLU A 263 -15.62 -11.70 -24.08
C GLU A 263 -17.05 -11.11 -24.01
N LEU A 264 -17.77 -11.14 -25.14
CA LEU A 264 -19.16 -10.70 -25.19
C LEU A 264 -20.04 -11.61 -24.31
N PHE A 265 -20.70 -11.02 -23.33
CA PHE A 265 -21.59 -11.72 -22.41
C PHE A 265 -23.05 -11.63 -22.84
N ALA A 266 -23.55 -10.42 -23.08
CA ALA A 266 -24.91 -10.15 -23.52
C ALA A 266 -24.93 -9.00 -24.52
N ALA A 267 -25.87 -9.00 -25.46
CA ALA A 267 -25.99 -8.00 -26.51
C ALA A 267 -27.34 -7.30 -26.45
N ASP A 268 -27.38 -6.03 -26.85
CA ASP A 268 -28.60 -5.24 -27.00
C ASP A 268 -29.51 -5.22 -25.75
N ILE A 269 -28.91 -5.10 -24.57
CA ILE A 269 -29.63 -5.04 -23.29
C ILE A 269 -29.70 -3.62 -22.72
N ASP A 270 -30.76 -3.32 -21.98
CA ASP A 270 -30.94 -2.04 -21.30
C ASP A 270 -29.98 -1.87 -20.10
N GLU A 271 -29.82 -0.63 -19.63
CA GLU A 271 -28.88 -0.30 -18.54
C GLU A 271 -29.16 -1.07 -17.23
N ASP A 272 -30.42 -1.30 -16.88
CA ASP A 272 -30.77 -1.97 -15.62
C ASP A 272 -30.42 -3.46 -15.69
N THR A 273 -30.69 -4.09 -16.83
CA THR A 273 -30.23 -5.46 -17.11
C THR A 273 -28.70 -5.56 -17.11
N VAL A 274 -27.99 -4.57 -17.68
CA VAL A 274 -26.52 -4.51 -17.63
C VAL A 274 -26.03 -4.48 -16.18
N LEU A 275 -26.54 -3.57 -15.35
CA LEU A 275 -26.12 -3.45 -13.96
C LEU A 275 -26.41 -4.72 -13.16
N LYS A 276 -27.57 -5.35 -13.37
CA LYS A 276 -27.91 -6.63 -12.75
C LYS A 276 -26.90 -7.73 -13.06
N PHE A 277 -26.46 -7.83 -14.32
CA PHE A 277 -25.46 -8.82 -14.70
C PHE A 277 -24.06 -8.48 -14.18
N ILE A 278 -23.68 -7.20 -14.13
CA ILE A 278 -22.42 -6.77 -13.51
C ILE A 278 -22.43 -7.08 -12.00
N ASP A 279 -23.52 -6.80 -11.29
CA ASP A 279 -23.67 -7.10 -9.86
C ASP A 279 -23.33 -8.56 -9.56
N ARG A 280 -23.96 -9.47 -10.31
CA ARG A 280 -23.79 -10.91 -10.18
C ARG A 280 -22.38 -11.35 -10.59
N TYR A 281 -21.85 -10.82 -11.68
CA TYR A 281 -20.48 -11.12 -12.13
C TYR A 281 -19.44 -10.74 -11.08
N LEU A 282 -19.52 -9.51 -10.57
CA LEU A 282 -18.59 -8.99 -9.58
C LEU A 282 -18.72 -9.74 -8.26
N MET A 283 -19.93 -10.04 -7.79
CA MET A 283 -20.11 -10.80 -6.56
C MET A 283 -19.63 -12.24 -6.70
N TYR A 284 -19.91 -12.90 -7.82
CA TYR A 284 -19.40 -14.24 -8.09
C TYR A 284 -17.87 -14.26 -8.14
N TYR A 285 -17.23 -13.27 -8.76
CA TYR A 285 -15.78 -13.07 -8.73
C TYR A 285 -15.25 -12.83 -7.31
N ILE A 286 -15.88 -11.94 -6.54
CA ILE A 286 -15.51 -11.64 -5.15
C ILE A 286 -15.56 -12.88 -4.26
N LEU A 287 -16.52 -13.77 -4.48
CA LEU A 287 -16.69 -14.99 -3.69
C LEU A 287 -15.74 -16.12 -4.09
N THR A 288 -15.33 -16.20 -5.37
CA THR A 288 -14.68 -17.41 -5.91
C THR A 288 -13.25 -17.23 -6.39
N ALA A 289 -12.77 -16.00 -6.58
CA ALA A 289 -11.39 -15.78 -7.03
C ALA A 289 -10.36 -15.88 -5.91
N ASP A 290 -9.13 -16.20 -6.28
CA ASP A 290 -8.00 -16.29 -5.36
C ASP A 290 -7.44 -14.89 -4.98
N LYS A 291 -6.59 -14.82 -3.96
CA LYS A 291 -5.95 -13.58 -3.51
C LYS A 291 -5.17 -12.93 -4.65
N LEU A 292 -5.33 -11.62 -4.83
CA LEU A 292 -4.64 -10.84 -5.86
C LEU A 292 -4.86 -11.34 -7.30
N GLU A 293 -5.94 -12.10 -7.55
CA GLU A 293 -6.27 -12.61 -8.87
C GLU A 293 -7.11 -11.61 -9.67
N ARG A 294 -6.71 -11.31 -10.92
CA ARG A 294 -7.51 -10.47 -11.84
C ARG A 294 -8.70 -11.25 -12.40
N THR A 295 -9.80 -10.55 -12.70
CA THR A 295 -11.00 -11.15 -13.30
C THR A 295 -10.69 -11.95 -14.57
N ALA A 296 -9.81 -11.46 -15.45
CA ALA A 296 -9.40 -12.17 -16.65
C ALA A 296 -8.68 -13.52 -16.38
N VAL A 297 -7.93 -13.62 -15.28
CA VAL A 297 -7.23 -14.86 -14.90
C VAL A 297 -8.23 -15.82 -14.25
N TRP A 298 -9.06 -15.29 -13.35
CA TRP A 298 -10.13 -16.03 -12.70
C TRP A 298 -11.12 -16.63 -13.71
N GLN A 299 -11.63 -15.82 -14.65
CA GLN A 299 -12.59 -16.25 -15.67
C GLN A 299 -12.03 -17.39 -16.51
N LYS A 300 -10.75 -17.34 -16.90
CA LYS A 300 -10.10 -18.42 -17.66
C LYS A 300 -10.02 -19.75 -16.91
N LYS A 301 -10.05 -19.73 -15.58
CA LYS A 301 -10.02 -20.94 -14.73
C LYS A 301 -11.39 -21.53 -14.45
N LEU A 302 -12.47 -20.79 -14.72
CA LEU A 302 -13.82 -21.31 -14.56
C LEU A 302 -14.06 -22.49 -15.52
N PRO A 303 -14.93 -23.44 -15.15
CA PRO A 303 -15.30 -24.53 -16.03
C PRO A 303 -15.99 -24.00 -17.31
N GLY A 304 -16.01 -24.82 -18.35
CA GLY A 304 -16.85 -24.55 -19.53
C GLY A 304 -18.33 -24.74 -19.23
N GLY A 305 -19.19 -24.21 -20.10
CA GLY A 305 -20.64 -24.41 -20.01
C GLY A 305 -21.05 -25.86 -20.27
N LYS A 306 -22.22 -26.27 -19.76
CA LYS A 306 -22.78 -27.64 -19.83
C LYS A 306 -22.86 -28.18 -21.27
N ASN A 307 -22.99 -27.30 -22.26
CA ASN A 307 -23.12 -27.65 -23.68
C ASN A 307 -21.80 -27.53 -24.48
N GLY A 308 -20.64 -27.59 -23.81
CA GLY A 308 -19.33 -27.56 -24.47
C GLY A 308 -18.82 -26.15 -24.83
N GLY A 309 -19.44 -25.11 -24.25
CA GLY A 309 -18.99 -23.73 -24.36
C GLY A 309 -17.80 -23.42 -23.45
N GLY A 310 -17.08 -22.32 -23.73
CA GLY A 310 -16.00 -21.84 -22.87
C GLY A 310 -16.48 -21.27 -21.54
N PRO A 311 -15.58 -20.68 -20.73
CA PRO A 311 -15.91 -20.11 -19.43
C PRO A 311 -16.98 -19.02 -19.44
N ILE A 312 -17.11 -18.27 -20.54
CA ILE A 312 -18.17 -17.27 -20.70
C ILE A 312 -19.57 -17.89 -20.74
N GLU A 313 -19.72 -19.12 -21.24
CA GLU A 313 -21.01 -19.83 -21.24
C GLU A 313 -21.36 -20.32 -19.84
N HIS A 314 -20.38 -20.80 -19.06
CA HIS A 314 -20.59 -21.09 -17.63
C HIS A 314 -21.08 -19.85 -16.88
N LEU A 315 -20.50 -18.67 -17.15
CA LEU A 315 -20.96 -17.42 -16.55
C LEU A 315 -22.41 -17.10 -16.93
N LYS A 316 -22.84 -17.33 -18.19
CA LYS A 316 -24.24 -17.13 -18.60
C LYS A 316 -25.18 -18.06 -17.84
N GLU A 317 -24.83 -19.35 -17.74
CA GLU A 317 -25.61 -20.33 -16.99
C GLU A 317 -25.74 -19.93 -15.51
N VAL A 318 -24.69 -19.40 -14.88
CA VAL A 318 -24.74 -18.96 -13.47
C VAL A 318 -25.50 -17.64 -13.30
N ILE A 319 -25.24 -16.65 -14.14
CA ILE A 319 -25.68 -15.26 -13.94
C ILE A 319 -27.06 -14.98 -14.56
N MET A 320 -27.38 -15.59 -15.70
CA MET A 320 -28.65 -15.39 -16.42
C MET A 320 -29.66 -16.48 -16.07
N GLU A 321 -29.22 -17.74 -16.05
CA GLU A 321 -30.11 -18.90 -15.88
C GLU A 321 -30.20 -19.39 -14.43
N ASP A 322 -29.43 -18.77 -13.52
CA ASP A 322 -29.34 -19.13 -12.10
C ASP A 322 -29.11 -20.64 -11.87
N SER A 323 -28.25 -21.24 -12.69
CA SER A 323 -28.01 -22.69 -12.67
C SER A 323 -27.48 -23.25 -11.35
N LEU A 324 -26.99 -22.39 -10.45
CA LEU A 324 -26.53 -22.73 -9.10
C LEU A 324 -27.54 -22.33 -7.99
N GLY A 325 -28.61 -21.60 -8.32
CA GLY A 325 -29.58 -21.11 -7.33
C GLY A 325 -29.03 -20.07 -6.36
N ILE A 326 -28.06 -19.25 -6.79
CA ILE A 326 -27.34 -18.28 -5.94
C ILE A 326 -27.62 -16.83 -6.30
N CYS A 327 -28.34 -16.54 -7.40
CA CYS A 327 -28.51 -15.18 -7.90
C CYS A 327 -29.13 -14.23 -6.86
N ASP A 328 -30.12 -14.67 -6.08
CA ASP A 328 -30.73 -13.85 -5.03
C ASP A 328 -29.73 -13.48 -3.93
N GLU A 329 -28.81 -14.39 -3.59
CA GLU A 329 -27.74 -14.11 -2.65
C GLU A 329 -26.74 -13.10 -3.23
N LEU A 330 -26.35 -13.29 -4.51
CA LEU A 330 -25.42 -12.37 -5.19
C LEU A 330 -25.99 -10.95 -5.25
N ASP A 331 -27.28 -10.82 -5.62
CA ASP A 331 -27.99 -9.55 -5.72
C ASP A 331 -28.10 -8.88 -4.34
N SER A 332 -28.49 -9.62 -3.30
CA SER A 332 -28.61 -9.11 -1.93
C SER A 332 -27.28 -8.63 -1.36
N ARG A 333 -26.19 -9.39 -1.57
CA ARG A 333 -24.85 -9.00 -1.12
C ARG A 333 -24.34 -7.76 -1.86
N MET A 334 -24.54 -7.69 -3.18
CA MET A 334 -24.13 -6.51 -3.93
C MET A 334 -24.91 -5.29 -3.45
N ALA A 335 -26.22 -5.43 -3.22
CA ALA A 335 -27.03 -4.36 -2.66
C ALA A 335 -26.51 -3.90 -1.29
N HIS A 336 -26.12 -4.82 -0.40
CA HIS A 336 -25.48 -4.46 0.88
C HIS A 336 -24.22 -3.60 0.68
N LEU A 337 -23.28 -4.03 -0.18
CA LEU A 337 -22.05 -3.29 -0.43
C LEU A 337 -22.30 -1.89 -1.03
N VAL A 338 -23.22 -1.79 -1.99
CA VAL A 338 -23.58 -0.52 -2.62
C VAL A 338 -24.26 0.42 -1.62
N ASN A 339 -25.18 -0.09 -0.80
CA ASN A 339 -25.98 0.72 0.12
C ASN A 339 -25.22 1.15 1.38
N THR A 340 -24.09 0.52 1.69
CA THR A 340 -23.25 0.82 2.86
C THR A 340 -21.95 1.56 2.49
N TYR A 341 -21.84 2.03 1.24
CA TYR A 341 -20.71 2.84 0.82
C TYR A 341 -20.52 4.08 1.69
N HIS A 342 -19.27 4.35 2.03
CA HIS A 342 -18.82 5.56 2.68
C HIS A 342 -17.48 6.00 2.06
N ASP A 343 -17.23 7.30 2.02
CA ASP A 343 -15.92 7.82 1.59
C ASP A 343 -14.96 7.83 2.77
N GLU A 344 -13.96 6.94 2.73
CA GLU A 344 -13.03 6.72 3.84
C GLU A 344 -12.28 8.00 4.23
N TRP A 345 -11.93 8.85 3.27
CA TRP A 345 -11.28 10.14 3.56
C TRP A 345 -12.22 11.15 4.21
N ALA A 346 -13.50 11.17 3.82
CA ALA A 346 -14.49 11.99 4.50
C ALA A 346 -14.69 11.55 5.96
N GLU A 347 -14.64 10.24 6.25
CA GLU A 347 -14.70 9.69 7.61
C GLU A 347 -13.47 10.09 8.45
N VAL A 348 -12.28 10.10 7.84
CA VAL A 348 -11.04 10.53 8.51
C VAL A 348 -11.04 12.03 8.80
N VAL A 349 -11.44 12.85 7.84
CA VAL A 349 -11.42 14.31 7.97
C VAL A 349 -12.37 14.79 9.08
N LYS A 350 -13.51 14.13 9.25
CA LYS A 350 -14.54 14.51 10.24
C LYS A 350 -14.26 13.99 11.65
N ASP A 351 -13.45 12.95 11.80
CA ASP A 351 -13.21 12.27 13.07
C ASP A 351 -11.78 12.51 13.58
N PRO A 352 -11.60 13.27 14.69
CA PRO A 352 -10.28 13.51 15.27
C PRO A 352 -9.50 12.25 15.63
N VAL A 353 -10.18 11.17 16.06
CA VAL A 353 -9.54 9.90 16.44
C VAL A 353 -8.98 9.20 15.21
N ARG A 354 -9.73 9.19 14.10
CA ARG A 354 -9.23 8.63 12.83
C ARG A 354 -8.14 9.50 12.23
N ARG A 355 -8.28 10.83 12.32
CA ARG A 355 -7.27 11.77 11.85
C ARG A 355 -5.94 11.61 12.60
N ALA A 356 -5.98 11.35 13.91
CA ALA A 356 -4.77 11.12 14.71
C ALA A 356 -3.94 9.92 14.23
N LYS A 357 -4.55 8.90 13.58
CA LYS A 357 -3.83 7.75 12.99
C LYS A 357 -2.85 8.15 11.87
N PHE A 358 -2.93 9.38 11.37
CA PHE A 358 -2.02 9.92 10.35
C PHE A 358 -0.88 10.76 10.94
N GLN A 359 -0.85 10.98 12.26
CA GLN A 359 0.28 11.63 12.91
C GLN A 359 1.59 10.89 12.61
N GLN A 360 2.67 11.66 12.48
CA GLN A 360 3.95 11.10 12.05
C GLN A 360 4.67 10.37 13.18
N PHE A 361 4.53 10.77 14.43
CA PHE A 361 5.21 10.15 15.57
C PHE A 361 4.26 10.07 16.77
N ALA A 362 4.34 8.97 17.53
CA ALA A 362 3.51 8.78 18.72
C ALA A 362 3.95 9.64 19.92
N ASN A 363 5.22 10.05 19.96
CA ASN A 363 5.84 10.64 21.16
C ASN A 363 6.04 12.16 21.08
N THR A 364 5.64 12.79 19.97
CA THR A 364 5.82 14.22 19.73
C THR A 364 4.88 14.73 18.63
N ASP A 365 4.47 15.99 18.74
CA ASP A 365 3.73 16.70 17.68
C ASP A 365 4.65 17.24 16.56
N GLN A 366 5.97 17.08 16.71
CA GLN A 366 6.93 17.43 15.67
C GLN A 366 6.73 16.54 14.43
N THR A 367 6.96 17.11 13.26
CA THR A 367 7.01 16.38 11.99
C THR A 367 8.37 16.61 11.33
N ILE A 368 8.79 15.64 10.52
CA ILE A 368 9.95 15.82 9.63
C ILE A 368 9.39 16.12 8.24
N ASP A 369 9.84 17.22 7.65
CA ASP A 369 9.47 17.57 6.29
C ASP A 369 9.88 16.45 5.32
N LYS A 370 9.04 16.19 4.32
CA LYS A 370 9.36 15.20 3.28
C LYS A 370 10.65 15.51 2.53
N GLN A 371 11.04 16.78 2.39
CA GLN A 371 12.34 17.19 1.84
C GLN A 371 13.52 16.82 2.75
N ASP A 372 13.28 16.67 4.05
CA ASP A 372 14.29 16.22 5.01
C ASP A 372 14.39 14.68 5.07
N MET A 373 13.30 13.97 4.74
CA MET A 373 13.30 12.52 4.60
C MET A 373 13.88 12.02 3.25
N LEU A 374 13.79 12.84 2.19
CA LEU A 374 14.29 12.50 0.86
C LEU A 374 14.52 13.78 0.02
N GLU A 375 15.61 13.83 -0.76
CA GLU A 375 15.85 14.94 -1.68
C GLU A 375 14.86 14.94 -2.85
N PHE A 376 14.32 16.12 -3.18
CA PHE A 376 13.52 16.34 -4.38
C PHE A 376 14.33 17.08 -5.44
N VAL A 377 14.14 16.70 -6.71
CA VAL A 377 14.80 17.29 -7.86
C VAL A 377 13.76 17.88 -8.81
N ASP A 378 14.09 19.02 -9.42
CA ASP A 378 13.28 19.57 -10.51
C ASP A 378 13.43 18.71 -11.76
N MET A 379 12.29 18.32 -12.35
CA MET A 379 12.25 17.66 -13.64
C MET A 379 11.02 18.13 -14.41
N ARG A 380 11.25 18.84 -15.51
CA ARG A 380 10.19 19.44 -16.36
C ARG A 380 9.33 20.46 -15.59
N GLY A 381 9.94 21.25 -14.70
CA GLY A 381 9.26 22.28 -13.93
C GLY A 381 8.32 21.73 -12.84
N GLN A 382 8.53 20.48 -12.44
CA GLN A 382 7.83 19.87 -11.31
C GLN A 382 8.84 19.14 -10.42
N GLN A 383 8.54 19.07 -9.13
CA GLN A 383 9.37 18.37 -8.16
C GLN A 383 9.07 16.87 -8.18
N ARG A 384 10.11 16.04 -8.13
CA ARG A 384 9.99 14.60 -7.93
C ARG A 384 11.04 14.11 -6.93
N PRO A 385 10.84 12.96 -6.29
CA PRO A 385 11.91 12.28 -5.57
C PRO A 385 13.19 12.19 -6.41
N ALA A 386 14.36 12.33 -5.78
CA ALA A 386 15.66 11.99 -6.36
C ALA A 386 15.63 10.56 -6.94
N ASP A 387 16.62 10.25 -7.77
CA ASP A 387 16.69 8.94 -8.43
C ASP A 387 16.78 7.80 -7.42
N TRP A 388 16.55 6.56 -7.86
CA TRP A 388 16.60 5.37 -7.01
C TRP A 388 17.47 4.33 -7.71
N PRO A 389 18.34 3.60 -6.97
CA PRO A 389 19.10 2.50 -7.56
C PRO A 389 18.18 1.39 -8.06
N LYS A 390 18.65 0.59 -9.02
CA LYS A 390 17.87 -0.48 -9.64
C LYS A 390 17.38 -1.48 -8.59
N ASP A 391 16.23 -2.12 -8.84
CA ASP A 391 15.70 -3.15 -7.94
C ASP A 391 16.74 -4.27 -7.72
N GLY A 392 16.96 -4.66 -6.46
CA GLY A 392 18.00 -5.62 -6.07
C GLY A 392 19.35 -5.01 -5.69
N GLU A 393 19.60 -3.74 -6.01
CA GLU A 393 20.78 -2.99 -5.53
C GLU A 393 20.40 -2.19 -4.28
N ALA A 394 21.23 -2.28 -3.23
CA ALA A 394 21.07 -1.46 -2.03
C ALA A 394 21.17 0.03 -2.41
N GLN A 395 20.30 0.86 -1.81
CA GLN A 395 20.21 2.27 -2.20
C GLN A 395 21.45 3.09 -1.87
N THR A 396 22.15 2.72 -0.81
CA THR A 396 23.50 3.18 -0.52
C THR A 396 24.33 2.01 -0.02
N MET A 397 25.64 2.25 0.10
CA MET A 397 26.57 1.38 0.81
C MET A 397 26.32 1.33 2.34
N TRP A 398 25.21 1.89 2.86
CA TRP A 398 24.86 1.69 4.26
C TRP A 398 24.55 0.22 4.48
N GLN A 399 25.45 -0.44 5.21
CA GLN A 399 25.26 -1.79 5.70
C GLN A 399 24.99 -1.68 7.18
N ALA A 400 23.93 -2.37 7.63
CA ALA A 400 23.75 -2.57 9.05
C ALA A 400 25.04 -3.22 9.59
N PRO A 401 25.58 -2.73 10.70
CA PRO A 401 26.82 -3.28 11.24
C PRO A 401 26.67 -4.78 11.57
N ASP A 402 27.67 -5.59 11.22
CA ASP A 402 27.69 -7.04 11.49
C ASP A 402 27.82 -7.40 12.98
N THR A 403 27.97 -6.39 13.85
CA THR A 403 28.11 -6.52 15.29
C THR A 403 27.23 -5.49 15.98
N ASP A 404 26.82 -5.75 17.22
CA ASP A 404 26.08 -4.76 18.03
C ASP A 404 26.93 -3.49 18.22
N VAL A 405 26.65 -2.47 17.41
CA VAL A 405 27.39 -1.19 17.43
C VAL A 405 27.24 -0.43 18.72
N PHE A 406 26.20 -0.72 19.47
CA PHE A 406 25.94 -0.10 20.75
C PHE A 406 26.39 -1.00 21.91
N ALA A 407 27.13 -2.08 21.66
CA ALA A 407 27.55 -3.02 22.72
C ALA A 407 28.32 -2.33 23.86
N LYS A 408 29.11 -1.29 23.53
CA LYS A 408 29.90 -0.52 24.50
C LYS A 408 29.21 0.75 25.01
N SER A 409 28.09 1.14 24.42
CA SER A 409 27.36 2.34 24.80
C SER A 409 26.71 2.19 26.16
N GLU A 410 26.73 3.25 26.96
CA GLU A 410 25.86 3.34 28.13
C GLU A 410 24.41 3.50 27.65
N LYS A 411 23.50 2.68 28.19
CA LYS A 411 22.10 2.66 27.76
C LYS A 411 21.18 2.99 28.93
N SER A 412 20.14 3.76 28.66
CA SER A 412 19.11 4.12 29.64
C SER A 412 17.71 3.75 29.13
N TRP A 413 16.75 3.59 30.04
CA TRP A 413 15.35 3.41 29.68
C TRP A 413 14.72 4.77 29.40
N VAL A 414 14.34 4.99 28.15
CA VAL A 414 13.73 6.23 27.67
C VAL A 414 12.23 6.00 27.50
N ARG A 415 11.41 6.87 28.08
CA ARG A 415 9.95 6.82 27.90
C ARG A 415 9.60 7.30 26.51
N VAL A 416 8.87 6.48 25.75
CA VAL A 416 8.48 6.77 24.36
C VAL A 416 6.98 6.99 24.17
N GLY A 417 6.16 6.79 25.20
CA GLY A 417 4.72 7.02 25.12
C GLY A 417 3.95 6.20 26.16
N SER A 418 2.63 6.32 26.12
CA SER A 418 1.69 5.45 26.83
C SER A 418 1.35 4.22 25.99
N VAL A 419 0.77 3.18 26.59
CA VAL A 419 0.31 1.99 25.83
C VAL A 419 -0.74 2.37 24.77
N ALA A 420 -1.58 3.36 25.05
CA ALA A 420 -2.63 3.82 24.13
C ALA A 420 -2.09 4.48 22.85
N ASP A 421 -0.86 4.99 22.88
CA ASP A 421 -0.21 5.63 21.73
C ASP A 421 0.27 4.60 20.68
N PHE A 422 0.28 3.30 21.03
CA PHE A 422 0.75 2.20 20.18
C PHE A 422 -0.38 1.18 19.95
N PRO A 423 -1.13 1.30 18.84
CA PRO A 423 -2.24 0.40 18.57
C PRO A 423 -1.78 -1.06 18.44
N ALA A 424 -2.69 -1.98 18.78
CA ALA A 424 -2.41 -3.41 18.77
C ALA A 424 -2.06 -3.93 17.36
N ASN A 425 -1.07 -4.82 17.30
CA ASN A 425 -0.63 -5.57 16.13
C ASN A 425 -0.15 -4.72 14.95
N VAL A 426 0.25 -3.48 15.22
CA VAL A 426 0.82 -2.57 14.23
C VAL A 426 2.10 -1.92 14.73
N GLY A 427 2.94 -1.48 13.80
CA GLY A 427 4.05 -0.59 14.10
C GLY A 427 3.58 0.87 14.18
N THR A 428 4.25 1.63 15.05
CA THR A 428 4.09 3.07 15.20
C THR A 428 5.46 3.73 15.30
N PRO A 429 5.74 4.75 14.47
CA PRO A 429 7.00 5.47 14.52
C PRO A 429 7.09 6.38 15.76
N ILE A 430 8.30 6.57 16.26
CA ILE A 430 8.67 7.58 17.26
C ILE A 430 9.90 8.35 16.79
N LEU A 431 10.08 9.56 17.33
CA LEU A 431 11.24 10.40 17.08
C LEU A 431 12.16 10.45 18.30
N TYR A 432 13.44 10.20 18.11
CA TYR A 432 14.48 10.32 19.13
C TYR A 432 15.61 11.19 18.58
N SER A 433 15.58 12.49 18.90
CA SER A 433 16.42 13.51 18.25
C SER A 433 16.22 13.51 16.72
N ASP A 434 17.22 13.13 15.92
CA ASP A 434 17.12 12.99 14.45
C ASP A 434 16.72 11.58 14.01
N THR A 435 16.69 10.62 14.94
CA THR A 435 16.48 9.20 14.60
C THR A 435 15.00 8.83 14.68
N GLN A 436 14.52 8.14 13.64
CA GLN A 436 13.20 7.51 13.64
C GLN A 436 13.30 6.04 14.04
N LEU A 437 12.58 5.65 15.10
CA LEU A 437 12.43 4.27 15.52
C LEU A 437 11.00 3.78 15.29
N ALA A 438 10.81 2.47 15.18
CA ALA A 438 9.52 1.82 15.01
C ALA A 438 9.24 0.93 16.22
N VAL A 439 8.18 1.25 16.96
CA VAL A 439 7.70 0.45 18.10
C VAL A 439 6.52 -0.39 17.65
N PHE A 440 6.53 -1.68 18.01
CA PHE A 440 5.51 -2.65 17.63
C PHE A 440 4.87 -3.22 18.90
N ASN A 441 3.55 -3.06 19.01
CA ASN A 441 2.74 -3.70 20.05
C ASN A 441 2.20 -5.02 19.48
N ASN A 442 2.89 -6.15 19.69
CA ASN A 442 2.39 -7.45 19.25
C ASN A 442 1.44 -8.03 20.30
N ALA A 443 0.19 -7.57 20.26
CA ALA A 443 -0.83 -7.92 21.23
C ALA A 443 -1.21 -9.41 21.19
N HIS A 444 -1.06 -10.10 20.06
CA HIS A 444 -1.28 -11.55 19.97
C HIS A 444 -0.37 -12.33 20.91
N ARG A 445 0.86 -11.84 21.11
CA ARG A 445 1.88 -12.46 21.96
C ARG A 445 2.00 -11.80 23.33
N GLY A 446 1.45 -10.60 23.50
CA GLY A 446 1.72 -9.75 24.66
C GLY A 446 3.16 -9.25 24.70
N GLU A 447 3.80 -9.14 23.53
CA GLU A 447 5.22 -8.80 23.38
C GLU A 447 5.38 -7.44 22.68
N TRP A 448 6.45 -6.73 23.04
CA TRP A 448 6.76 -5.41 22.52
C TRP A 448 8.15 -5.38 21.91
N TYR A 449 8.27 -4.74 20.75
CA TYR A 449 9.53 -4.65 20.01
C TYR A 449 9.80 -3.22 19.58
N CYS A 450 11.08 -2.87 19.46
CA CYS A 450 11.49 -1.61 18.87
C CYS A 450 12.63 -1.86 17.90
N THR A 451 12.58 -1.24 16.73
CA THR A 451 13.64 -1.32 15.72
C THR A 451 13.93 0.06 15.14
N GLN A 452 14.96 0.19 14.32
CA GLN A 452 15.05 1.34 13.41
C GLN A 452 13.82 1.42 12.49
N ASN A 453 13.34 2.62 12.16
CA ASN A 453 12.23 2.78 11.21
C ASN A 453 12.69 2.69 9.74
N MET A 454 13.98 2.90 9.48
CA MET A 454 14.56 2.85 8.14
C MET A 454 14.72 1.41 7.65
N CYS A 455 14.11 1.09 6.50
CA CYS A 455 14.36 -0.17 5.81
C CYS A 455 15.71 -0.13 5.08
N PRO A 456 16.64 -1.07 5.33
CA PRO A 456 17.99 -1.05 4.78
C PRO A 456 18.04 -1.28 3.27
N HIS A 457 17.03 -1.92 2.69
CA HIS A 457 17.02 -2.24 1.25
C HIS A 457 17.05 -0.98 0.37
N LYS A 458 16.23 0.02 0.71
CA LYS A 458 16.07 1.27 -0.05
C LYS A 458 15.97 2.51 0.85
N GLN A 459 16.60 2.45 2.02
CA GLN A 459 16.70 3.53 3.01
C GLN A 459 15.45 4.39 3.17
N ALA A 460 14.29 3.74 3.24
CA ALA A 460 13.02 4.41 3.41
C ALA A 460 12.55 4.22 4.85
N PHE A 461 12.16 5.32 5.50
CA PHE A 461 11.70 5.35 6.89
C PHE A 461 10.25 4.84 7.03
N VAL A 462 10.05 3.55 6.78
CA VAL A 462 8.72 2.97 6.56
C VAL A 462 8.45 1.69 7.36
N LEU A 463 9.40 1.14 8.13
CA LEU A 463 9.22 -0.18 8.76
C LEU A 463 8.06 -0.22 9.77
N SER A 464 7.79 0.87 10.49
CA SER A 464 6.59 1.02 11.33
C SER A 464 5.27 0.80 10.57
N GLN A 465 5.27 0.98 9.26
CA GLN A 465 4.10 0.84 8.40
C GLN A 465 3.99 -0.57 7.76
N GLY A 466 4.91 -1.47 8.11
CA GLY A 466 4.92 -2.85 7.69
C GLY A 466 3.85 -3.70 8.39
N LEU A 467 3.55 -4.85 7.78
CA LEU A 467 2.65 -5.84 8.39
C LEU A 467 3.43 -6.67 9.42
N VAL A 468 2.99 -6.58 10.68
CA VAL A 468 3.46 -7.43 11.77
C VAL A 468 2.83 -8.80 11.62
N GLY A 469 3.56 -9.85 11.98
CA GLY A 469 3.07 -11.22 12.00
C GLY A 469 4.19 -12.16 12.40
N ASP A 470 4.10 -13.43 12.05
CA ASP A 470 5.18 -14.38 12.26
C ASP A 470 5.54 -15.15 10.97
N ALA A 471 6.69 -15.80 11.03
CA ALA A 471 7.14 -16.80 10.08
C ALA A 471 7.75 -17.95 10.88
N ALA A 472 7.14 -19.14 10.81
CA ALA A 472 7.51 -20.29 11.61
C ALA A 472 7.63 -19.98 13.12
N GLY A 473 6.72 -19.14 13.66
CA GLY A 473 6.73 -18.72 15.05
C GLY A 473 7.75 -17.63 15.40
N THR A 474 8.56 -17.15 14.47
CA THR A 474 9.45 -15.99 14.68
C THR A 474 8.67 -14.70 14.38
N PRO A 475 8.48 -13.79 15.35
CA PRO A 475 7.76 -12.55 15.14
C PRO A 475 8.57 -11.64 14.19
N LYS A 476 7.87 -11.03 13.23
CA LYS A 476 8.48 -10.29 12.14
C LYS A 476 7.68 -9.07 11.71
N VAL A 477 8.35 -8.18 10.99
CA VAL A 477 7.73 -7.11 10.19
C VAL A 477 8.06 -7.30 8.72
N ALA A 478 7.03 -7.29 7.88
CA ALA A 478 7.20 -7.26 6.42
C ALA A 478 7.30 -5.80 5.95
N CYS A 479 8.44 -5.43 5.37
CA CYS A 479 8.68 -4.10 4.81
C CYS A 479 7.55 -3.70 3.86
N PRO A 480 6.92 -2.53 4.03
CA PRO A 480 5.76 -2.14 3.24
C PRO A 480 6.06 -1.99 1.75
N LEU A 481 7.27 -1.53 1.41
CA LEU A 481 7.70 -1.26 0.04
C LEU A 481 8.11 -2.51 -0.74
N HIS A 482 8.88 -3.40 -0.11
CA HIS A 482 9.58 -4.48 -0.81
C HIS A 482 9.27 -5.88 -0.29
N LYS A 483 8.43 -5.99 0.76
CA LYS A 483 8.00 -7.23 1.39
C LYS A 483 9.11 -8.12 1.97
N LYS A 484 10.37 -7.65 2.01
CA LYS A 484 11.44 -8.24 2.83
C LYS A 484 11.00 -8.32 4.29
N GLN A 485 11.30 -9.44 4.94
CA GLN A 485 10.79 -9.77 6.26
C GLN A 485 11.93 -9.70 7.26
N PHE A 486 11.79 -8.90 8.30
CA PHE A 486 12.81 -8.77 9.35
C PHE A 486 12.25 -9.32 10.65
N SER A 487 13.02 -10.17 11.31
CA SER A 487 12.75 -10.62 12.67
C SER A 487 12.68 -9.42 13.62
N LEU A 488 11.66 -9.38 14.47
CA LEU A 488 11.54 -8.35 15.50
C LEU A 488 12.38 -8.64 16.75
N GLU A 489 12.90 -9.87 16.87
CA GLU A 489 13.74 -10.29 17.99
C GLU A 489 15.19 -9.84 17.81
N ASP A 490 15.78 -10.16 16.66
CA ASP A 490 17.21 -9.95 16.36
C ASP A 490 17.48 -9.05 15.14
N GLY A 491 16.44 -8.68 14.39
CA GLY A 491 16.55 -7.78 13.25
C GLY A 491 17.06 -8.40 11.96
N VAL A 492 17.30 -9.72 11.92
CA VAL A 492 17.84 -10.39 10.73
C VAL A 492 16.73 -10.62 9.68
N GLU A 493 17.07 -10.45 8.40
CA GLU A 493 16.16 -10.77 7.29
C GLU A 493 15.90 -12.28 7.23
N LEU A 494 14.62 -12.66 7.22
CA LEU A 494 14.18 -14.04 7.16
C LEU A 494 14.15 -14.56 5.71
N GLY A 495 14.69 -15.76 5.51
CA GLY A 495 14.59 -16.48 4.23
C GLY A 495 15.48 -15.97 3.10
N ALA A 496 16.47 -15.13 3.38
CA ALA A 496 17.43 -14.62 2.41
C ALA A 496 18.76 -15.39 2.47
N GLU A 497 19.37 -15.66 1.31
CA GLU A 497 20.73 -16.25 1.24
C GLU A 497 21.79 -15.28 1.78
N GLU A 498 21.65 -13.99 1.45
CA GLU A 498 22.46 -12.88 1.99
C GLU A 498 21.52 -11.94 2.76
N PRO A 499 21.31 -12.16 4.07
CA PRO A 499 20.33 -11.42 4.83
C PRO A 499 20.79 -9.99 5.10
N LEU A 500 19.90 -9.03 4.87
CA LEU A 500 20.02 -7.70 5.45
C LEU A 500 19.70 -7.75 6.95
N SER A 501 20.16 -6.77 7.71
CA SER A 501 19.84 -6.64 9.13
C SER A 501 19.29 -5.26 9.47
N ILE A 502 18.51 -5.18 10.54
CA ILE A 502 18.05 -3.95 11.17
C ILE A 502 18.45 -3.95 12.64
N ILE A 503 18.67 -2.77 13.22
CA ILE A 503 18.98 -2.66 14.64
C ILE A 503 17.68 -2.78 15.46
N THR A 504 17.71 -3.62 16.50
CA THR A 504 16.64 -3.78 17.48
C THR A 504 17.02 -3.17 18.83
N PHE A 505 16.02 -2.73 19.58
CA PHE A 505 16.16 -2.11 20.89
C PHE A 505 15.21 -2.79 21.89
N PRO A 506 15.68 -3.17 23.09
CA PRO A 506 14.81 -3.76 24.11
C PRO A 506 13.69 -2.81 24.52
N VAL A 507 12.48 -3.36 24.67
CA VAL A 507 11.29 -2.63 25.14
C VAL A 507 10.80 -3.25 26.44
N LYS A 508 10.29 -2.42 27.35
CA LYS A 508 9.49 -2.87 28.50
C LYS A 508 8.31 -1.94 28.70
N VAL A 509 7.26 -2.46 29.34
CA VAL A 509 6.09 -1.67 29.76
C VAL A 509 6.04 -1.68 31.28
N GLU A 510 6.00 -0.49 31.89
CA GLU A 510 5.88 -0.31 33.34
C GLU A 510 4.61 0.49 33.65
N GLY A 511 3.54 -0.21 34.03
CA GLY A 511 2.22 0.40 34.17
C GLY A 511 1.68 0.79 32.79
N ASP A 512 1.50 2.10 32.57
CA ASP A 512 1.05 2.65 31.28
C ASP A 512 2.24 3.13 30.42
N ASP A 513 3.45 3.23 30.98
CA ASP A 513 4.60 3.77 30.27
C ASP A 513 5.29 2.71 29.41
N VAL A 514 5.47 3.02 28.12
CA VAL A 514 6.31 2.25 27.19
C VAL A 514 7.73 2.83 27.22
N LEU A 515 8.71 1.97 27.52
CA LEU A 515 10.11 2.33 27.72
C LEU A 515 11.00 1.56 26.74
N VAL A 516 11.88 2.27 26.04
CA VAL A 516 12.87 1.66 25.13
C VAL A 516 14.27 1.87 25.69
N LYS A 517 15.10 0.82 25.66
CA LYS A 517 16.48 0.89 26.16
C LYS A 517 17.41 1.43 25.07
N LEU A 518 17.78 2.71 25.17
CA LEU A 518 18.51 3.44 24.14
C LEU A 518 19.87 3.95 24.64
N PRO A 519 20.89 4.00 23.77
CA PRO A 519 22.09 4.83 23.95
C PRO A 519 21.77 6.33 23.99
N ALA A 520 22.79 7.15 24.24
CA ALA A 520 22.67 8.61 24.13
C ALA A 520 22.26 9.03 22.70
N GLU A 521 21.44 10.09 22.58
CA GLU A 521 20.90 10.59 21.30
C GLU A 521 21.97 10.74 20.21
N LEU A 522 23.10 11.37 20.53
CA LEU A 522 24.21 11.58 19.59
C LEU A 522 24.81 10.28 19.03
N GLU A 523 24.84 9.21 19.83
CA GLU A 523 25.36 7.91 19.37
C GLU A 523 24.39 7.24 18.41
N VAL A 524 23.08 7.35 18.69
CA VAL A 524 22.04 6.80 17.82
C VAL A 524 21.96 7.59 16.52
N ASP A 525 21.96 8.93 16.59
CA ASP A 525 21.90 9.81 15.42
C ASP A 525 23.10 9.64 14.49
N ALA A 526 24.29 9.36 15.03
CA ALA A 526 25.49 9.10 14.22
C ALA A 526 25.34 7.87 13.30
N ILE A 527 24.47 6.92 13.66
CA ILE A 527 24.26 5.67 12.91
C ILE A 527 22.93 5.66 12.15
N LEU A 528 21.86 6.18 12.76
CA LEU A 528 20.47 6.06 12.34
C LEU A 528 19.76 7.41 12.09
N GLY A 529 20.46 8.54 12.20
CA GLY A 529 19.89 9.87 12.00
C GLY A 529 19.27 10.05 10.62
N THR A 530 18.06 10.61 10.59
CA THR A 530 17.26 10.76 9.36
C THR A 530 18.01 11.57 8.31
N HIS A 531 18.62 12.69 8.69
CA HIS A 531 19.30 13.57 7.73
C HIS A 531 20.55 12.92 7.13
N GLY A 532 21.25 12.10 7.92
CA GLY A 532 22.46 11.40 7.48
C GLY A 532 22.18 10.22 6.55
N LEU A 533 20.99 9.62 6.67
CA LEU A 533 20.59 8.43 5.92
C LEU A 533 19.57 8.69 4.80
N ARG A 534 19.08 9.93 4.66
CA ARG A 534 18.14 10.29 3.59
C ARG A 534 18.77 10.06 2.22
N VAL A 535 17.93 9.66 1.28
CA VAL A 535 18.32 9.49 -0.12
C VAL A 535 18.58 10.85 -0.75
N THR A 536 19.76 11.01 -1.35
CA THR A 536 20.16 12.20 -2.11
C THR A 536 20.40 11.88 -3.57
N LYS A 537 20.41 12.90 -4.42
CA LYS A 537 20.75 12.81 -5.85
C LYS A 537 22.14 12.16 -6.05
N SER A 538 23.08 12.39 -5.14
CA SER A 538 24.42 11.79 -5.22
C SER A 538 24.44 10.28 -4.97
N ASP A 539 23.41 9.71 -4.38
CA ASP A 539 23.35 8.27 -4.05
C ASP A 539 22.82 7.41 -5.20
N CYS A 540 22.42 8.02 -6.31
CA CYS A 540 21.51 7.41 -7.27
C CYS A 540 22.00 7.46 -8.71
N ILE A 541 21.61 6.46 -9.50
CA ILE A 541 21.92 6.36 -10.93
C ILE A 541 20.95 7.28 -11.69
N ASP A 542 21.46 8.15 -12.56
CA ASP A 542 20.64 9.03 -13.40
C ASP A 542 19.60 8.18 -14.17
N ILE A 543 18.34 8.66 -14.27
CA ILE A 543 17.28 8.07 -15.11
C ILE A 543 17.73 7.90 -16.57
N ALA A 544 18.70 8.69 -17.05
CA ALA A 544 19.32 8.54 -18.36
C ALA A 544 20.26 7.31 -18.50
N GLY A 545 20.58 6.62 -17.39
CA GLY A 545 21.43 5.43 -17.38
C GLY A 545 22.93 5.72 -17.32
N ASP A 546 23.33 6.99 -17.24
CA ASP A 546 24.73 7.35 -17.07
C ASP A 546 25.14 7.16 -15.61
N ALA A 547 26.00 6.16 -15.40
CA ALA A 547 26.50 5.75 -14.11
C ALA A 547 27.33 6.87 -13.46
N LEU A 548 26.73 7.63 -12.55
CA LEU A 548 27.50 8.30 -11.51
C LEU A 548 27.95 7.20 -10.54
N LYS A 549 29.22 6.79 -10.65
CA LYS A 549 29.89 6.09 -9.55
C LYS A 549 29.78 6.98 -8.31
N VAL A 550 28.93 6.59 -7.37
CA VAL A 550 28.81 7.23 -6.06
C VAL A 550 30.21 7.23 -5.42
N PRO A 551 30.85 8.38 -5.19
CA PRO A 551 32.11 8.43 -4.45
C PRO A 551 31.85 7.94 -3.02
N SER A 552 32.75 7.13 -2.46
CA SER A 552 32.61 6.59 -1.11
C SER A 552 32.66 7.69 -0.05
N ARG A 553 31.54 8.37 0.20
CA ARG A 553 31.42 9.39 1.27
C ARG A 553 31.54 8.77 2.67
N PHE A 554 31.31 7.47 2.82
CA PHE A 554 31.12 6.83 4.13
C PHE A 554 32.36 6.17 4.76
N SER A 555 33.49 6.07 4.06
CA SER A 555 34.72 5.56 4.69
C SER A 555 35.29 6.51 5.73
N ASN A 556 34.99 7.81 5.64
CA ASN A 556 35.45 8.81 6.59
C ASN A 556 34.41 9.09 7.68
N VAL A 557 33.11 9.17 7.35
CA VAL A 557 32.05 9.45 8.35
C VAL A 557 31.91 8.35 9.41
N MET A 558 32.02 7.06 9.03
CA MET A 558 32.04 5.96 10.01
C MET A 558 33.32 5.92 10.84
N LYS A 559 34.48 6.31 10.27
CA LYS A 559 35.73 6.45 11.03
C LYS A 559 35.66 7.62 12.00
N ASP A 560 35.09 8.73 11.59
CA ASP A 560 34.93 9.93 12.42
C ASP A 560 33.88 9.68 13.51
N GLY A 561 32.79 8.95 13.23
CA GLY A 561 31.80 8.53 14.22
C GLY A 561 32.33 7.51 15.23
N GLN A 562 33.09 6.50 14.78
CA GLN A 562 33.80 5.58 15.68
C GLN A 562 34.86 6.31 16.52
N GLN A 563 35.63 7.23 15.92
CA GLN A 563 36.60 8.05 16.65
C GLN A 563 35.93 9.02 17.62
N LEU A 564 34.76 9.57 17.29
CA LEU A 564 33.99 10.45 18.18
C LEU A 564 33.41 9.66 19.36
N ALA A 565 32.87 8.45 19.11
CA ALA A 565 32.39 7.55 20.17
C ALA A 565 33.54 7.07 21.07
N GLU A 566 34.72 6.77 20.50
CA GLU A 566 35.93 6.43 21.24
C GLU A 566 36.50 7.63 22.03
N ALA A 567 36.44 8.84 21.48
CA ALA A 567 36.89 10.07 22.16
C ALA A 567 35.96 10.48 23.32
N LEU A 568 34.64 10.29 23.18
CA LEU A 568 33.65 10.58 24.21
C LEU A 568 33.68 9.55 25.36
N THR A 569 34.02 8.28 25.06
CA THR A 569 34.15 7.21 26.07
C THR A 569 35.50 7.18 26.78
N GLY A 570 36.56 7.75 26.18
CA GLY A 570 37.92 7.82 26.76
C GLY A 570 38.19 8.98 27.73
N GLY A 571 37.30 9.97 27.80
CA GLY A 571 37.51 11.26 28.48
C GLY A 571 37.21 11.28 29.99
N ARG A 572 37.71 10.32 30.78
CA ARG A 572 37.78 10.47 32.26
C ARG A 572 39.15 10.06 32.79
N LYS A 573 40.15 10.93 32.57
CA LYS A 573 41.24 11.21 33.54
C LYS A 573 42.15 12.32 33.04
N ALA A 574 42.29 13.34 33.91
CA ALA A 574 43.31 14.38 33.94
C ALA A 574 43.31 15.43 32.81
N ALA A 575 42.85 16.65 33.10
CA ALA A 575 43.77 17.74 33.42
C ALA A 575 43.00 19.00 33.88
N SER A 576 43.46 19.50 35.01
CA SER A 576 43.13 20.78 35.60
C SER A 576 43.98 21.88 34.94
N THR A 577 43.39 23.07 34.81
CA THR A 577 44.05 24.39 34.64
C THR A 577 44.77 24.65 33.30
N THR A 578 44.23 25.54 32.46
CA THR A 578 44.80 26.88 32.15
C THR A 578 43.87 27.62 31.18
N VAL A 579 43.44 28.80 31.60
CA VAL A 579 42.68 29.82 30.86
C VAL A 579 43.70 30.83 30.29
N LEU A 580 43.60 31.17 28.98
CA LEU A 580 43.80 32.49 28.35
C LEU A 580 44.49 32.48 26.97
N GLN A 581 43.91 33.28 26.07
CA GLN A 581 44.49 33.92 24.87
C GLN A 581 44.82 32.99 23.68
N ALA A 582 44.51 33.30 22.41
CA ALA A 582 44.45 34.61 21.78
C ALA A 582 43.48 34.64 20.57
N THR A 583 42.94 35.84 20.36
CA THR A 583 42.25 36.35 19.18
C THR A 583 43.19 36.61 17.99
N SER A 584 42.58 36.68 16.81
CA SER A 584 42.90 37.55 15.64
C SER A 584 44.08 37.20 14.72
N ASN A 585 43.84 37.51 13.43
CA ASN A 585 44.74 37.57 12.25
C ASN A 585 44.83 36.25 11.46
N ASN A 586 44.52 36.15 10.16
CA ASN A 586 44.78 37.08 9.06
C ASN A 586 43.75 36.94 7.91
N THR A 587 43.43 38.09 7.33
CA THR A 587 42.87 38.30 6.00
C THR A 587 43.90 38.10 4.87
N THR A 588 43.38 38.09 3.63
CA THR A 588 44.00 38.33 2.31
C THR A 588 44.88 37.25 1.71
N GLU A 589 44.43 36.63 0.61
CA GLU A 589 44.84 37.04 -0.75
C GLU A 589 43.90 36.45 -1.82
N ALA A 590 43.57 37.29 -2.80
CA ALA A 590 42.83 37.01 -4.03
C ALA A 590 43.82 36.93 -5.20
N LEU A 591 43.43 36.26 -6.30
CA LEU A 591 43.82 36.41 -7.73
C LEU A 591 43.09 35.22 -8.45
N SER A 592 42.05 35.39 -9.29
CA SER A 592 42.01 35.88 -10.71
C SER A 592 42.95 35.05 -11.61
N ASP A 593 42.65 34.55 -12.81
CA ASP A 593 41.63 34.65 -13.88
C ASP A 593 41.69 33.27 -14.63
N GLU A 594 40.65 32.68 -15.24
CA GLU A 594 39.95 33.00 -16.51
C GLU A 594 38.66 32.16 -16.61
#